data_AF-A0A1S9CVL3-F1
#
_entry.id   AF-A0A1S9CVL3-F1
#
_cell.length_a   1.000
_cell.length_b   1.000
_cell.length_c   1.000
_cell.angle_alpha   90.00
_cell.angle_beta   90.00
_cell.angle_gamma   90.00
#
_symmetry.space_group_name_H-M   'P 1'
#
loop_
_entity.id
_entity.type
_entity.pdbx_description
1 polymer ?
#
loop_
_entity_poly.entity_id
_entity_poly.type
_entity_poly.pdbx_seq_one_letter_code
_entity_poly.pdbx_strand_id
1 'polypeptide(L)'
;MPRPTWQESKDTSAVWAQPPVPRAQVATTCTINGVTSPTIALLKLGVDADPLGPTGKLTKTTYIQRLNTCGGVMPSTGCTEAGHVGRKALVPYTADYFFYKAAESNDDDGD
;
A
#
# COMPACT_ATOMS: atom_id res chain seq x y z
N MET A 1 -1.48 13.83 7.67
CA MET A 1 -1.43 12.44 8.23
C MET A 1 -0.28 11.71 7.55
N PRO A 2 0.54 10.95 8.29
CA PRO A 2 1.58 10.13 7.66
C PRO A 2 0.95 9.17 6.66
N ARG A 3 1.56 9.05 5.49
CA ARG A 3 1.18 8.14 4.40
C ARG A 3 2.35 7.17 4.19
N PRO A 4 2.09 5.90 3.89
CA PRO A 4 3.13 5.02 3.38
C PRO A 4 3.83 5.63 2.15
N THR A 5 5.16 5.52 2.11
CA THR A 5 6.01 6.02 1.04
C THR A 5 7.00 4.93 0.65
N TRP A 6 7.23 4.77 -0.64
CA TRP A 6 8.26 3.89 -1.19
C TRP A 6 9.26 4.75 -1.95
N GLN A 7 10.54 4.51 -1.71
CA GLN A 7 11.63 5.15 -2.42
C GLN A 7 12.53 4.06 -2.99
N GLU A 8 12.87 4.17 -4.27
CA GLU A 8 13.83 3.27 -4.89
C GLU A 8 15.25 3.72 -4.53
N SER A 9 16.04 2.78 -4.03
CA SER A 9 17.37 3.06 -3.47
C SER A 9 18.40 3.53 -4.50
N LYS A 10 18.20 3.17 -5.77
CA LYS A 10 19.17 3.41 -6.84
C LYS A 10 18.97 4.73 -7.57
N ASP A 11 17.71 5.09 -7.81
CA ASP A 11 17.34 6.29 -8.56
C ASP A 11 16.61 7.33 -7.72
N THR A 12 16.40 7.06 -6.42
CA THR A 12 15.75 7.93 -5.43
C THR A 12 14.32 8.33 -5.78
N SER A 13 13.74 7.76 -6.84
CA SER A 13 12.35 7.98 -7.21
C SER A 13 11.44 7.49 -6.09
N ALA A 14 10.37 8.23 -5.84
CA ALA A 14 9.48 7.95 -4.73
C ALA A 14 8.00 8.09 -5.12
N VAL A 15 7.16 7.32 -4.43
CA VAL A 15 5.70 7.33 -4.56
C VAL A 15 5.06 7.29 -3.17
N TRP A 16 3.91 7.97 -3.02
CA TRP A 16 3.13 8.02 -1.79
C TRP A 16 1.79 7.34 -2.02
N ALA A 17 1.35 6.55 -1.04
CA ALA A 17 -0.02 6.05 -1.04
C ALA A 17 -0.99 7.22 -0.98
N GLN A 18 -1.99 7.19 -1.87
CA GLN A 18 -3.14 8.07 -1.78
C GLN A 18 -3.85 7.86 -0.43
N PRO A 19 -4.51 8.91 0.11
CA PRO A 19 -5.31 8.75 1.31
C PRO A 19 -6.35 7.63 1.09
N PRO A 20 -6.61 6.79 2.11
CA PRO A 20 -7.38 5.56 1.93
C PRO A 20 -8.77 5.83 1.35
N VAL A 21 -9.09 5.11 0.26
CA VAL A 21 -10.45 4.93 -0.27
C VAL A 21 -11.33 4.16 0.74
N PRO A 22 -12.67 4.29 0.70
CA PRO A 22 -13.57 3.64 1.65
C PRO A 22 -13.41 2.10 1.70
N ARG A 23 -13.56 1.56 2.91
CA ARG A 23 -13.10 0.25 3.45
C ARG A 23 -13.63 -1.04 2.77
N ALA A 24 -14.33 -0.98 1.64
CA ALA A 24 -15.27 -2.03 1.23
C ALA A 24 -14.66 -3.32 0.60
N GLN A 25 -13.35 -3.42 0.34
CA GLN A 25 -12.77 -4.57 -0.41
C GLN A 25 -11.52 -5.19 0.25
N VAL A 26 -11.51 -5.23 1.58
CA VAL A 26 -10.29 -5.37 2.38
C VAL A 26 -10.25 -6.73 3.08
N ALA A 27 -9.40 -7.67 2.62
CA ALA A 27 -9.23 -8.98 3.26
C ALA A 27 -8.43 -8.86 4.57
N THR A 28 -9.02 -9.17 5.71
CA THR A 28 -8.45 -8.88 7.06
C THR A 28 -7.64 -10.02 7.68
N THR A 29 -7.43 -11.11 6.96
CA THR A 29 -6.73 -12.30 7.44
C THR A 29 -5.77 -12.82 6.38
N CYS A 30 -4.56 -13.19 6.79
CA CYS A 30 -3.58 -13.87 5.94
C CYS A 30 -3.36 -15.27 6.48
N THR A 31 -3.37 -16.28 5.61
CA THR A 31 -3.08 -17.66 5.96
C THR A 31 -1.74 -18.05 5.36
N ILE A 32 -0.72 -18.26 6.20
CA ILE A 32 0.60 -18.76 5.80
C ILE A 32 0.76 -20.16 6.39
N ASN A 33 1.00 -21.17 5.55
CA ASN A 33 1.18 -22.57 5.97
C ASN A 33 0.04 -23.10 6.88
N GLY A 34 -1.20 -22.69 6.62
CA GLY A 34 -2.38 -23.09 7.41
C GLY A 34 -2.61 -22.29 8.70
N VAL A 35 -1.70 -21.37 9.07
CA VAL A 35 -1.90 -20.47 10.21
C VAL A 35 -2.57 -19.19 9.74
N THR A 36 -3.78 -18.91 10.23
CA THR A 36 -4.52 -17.69 9.92
C THR A 36 -4.25 -16.63 10.99
N SER A 37 -3.70 -15.49 10.59
CA SER A 37 -3.40 -14.36 11.48
C SER A 37 -4.21 -13.12 11.08
N PRO A 38 -4.68 -12.30 12.03
CA PRO A 38 -5.20 -10.98 11.71
C PRO A 38 -4.06 -10.12 11.17
N THR A 39 -4.17 -9.65 9.93
CA THR A 39 -3.10 -8.88 9.28
C THR A 39 -3.61 -7.54 8.77
N ILE A 40 -2.68 -6.61 8.53
CA ILE A 40 -3.04 -5.45 7.71
C ILE A 40 -3.46 -5.98 6.34
N ALA A 41 -4.64 -5.55 5.92
CA ALA A 41 -5.29 -6.20 4.83
C ALA A 41 -4.56 -6.07 3.49
N LEU A 42 -4.67 -7.13 2.68
CA LEU A 42 -4.29 -7.09 1.26
C LEU A 42 -5.06 -5.95 0.63
N LEU A 43 -4.33 -4.96 0.13
CA LEU A 43 -4.89 -3.72 -0.36
C LEU A 43 -4.14 -3.32 -1.62
N LYS A 44 -4.89 -3.11 -2.69
CA LYS A 44 -4.43 -2.36 -3.84
C LYS A 44 -4.55 -0.87 -3.49
N LEU A 45 -3.41 -0.21 -3.42
CA LEU A 45 -3.26 1.20 -3.06
C LEU A 45 -3.08 2.01 -4.34
N GLY A 46 -3.89 3.04 -4.53
CA GLY A 46 -3.55 4.11 -5.47
C GLY A 46 -2.34 4.87 -4.95
N VAL A 47 -1.44 5.28 -5.85
CA VAL A 47 -0.23 6.03 -5.49
C VAL A 47 -0.05 7.23 -6.40
N ASP A 48 0.57 8.27 -5.85
CA ASP A 48 1.02 9.44 -6.60
C ASP A 48 2.56 9.49 -6.56
N ALA A 49 3.20 9.82 -7.67
CA ALA A 49 4.64 10.07 -7.75
C ALA A 49 5.01 11.41 -7.11
N ASP A 50 6.28 11.58 -6.72
CA ASP A 50 6.79 12.87 -6.26
C ASP A 50 6.80 13.82 -7.45
N PRO A 51 6.02 14.92 -7.46
CA PRO A 51 6.13 15.90 -8.52
C PRO A 51 7.47 16.64 -8.49
N LEU A 52 8.17 16.67 -7.35
CA LEU A 52 9.45 17.38 -7.16
C LEU A 52 10.65 16.43 -7.02
N GLY A 53 10.41 15.12 -6.99
CA GLY A 53 11.45 14.12 -6.77
C GLY A 53 12.09 13.64 -8.07
N PRO A 54 13.23 12.93 -7.97
CA PRO A 54 13.91 12.38 -9.13
C PRO A 54 13.01 11.41 -9.92
N THR A 55 13.02 11.56 -11.25
CA THR A 55 12.33 10.63 -12.14
C THR A 55 13.07 9.29 -12.17
N GLY A 56 12.34 8.19 -12.03
CA GLY A 56 12.93 6.86 -12.01
C GLY A 56 11.89 5.75 -12.12
N LYS A 57 12.27 4.54 -11.69
CA LYS A 57 11.45 3.33 -11.84
C LYS A 57 10.08 3.45 -11.20
N LEU A 58 9.98 4.12 -10.05
CA LEU A 58 8.72 4.24 -9.34
C LEU A 58 7.79 5.30 -9.94
N THR A 59 8.30 6.25 -10.72
CA THR A 59 7.53 7.40 -11.23
C THR A 59 6.31 7.02 -12.08
N LYS A 60 6.35 5.88 -12.79
CA LYS A 60 5.22 5.38 -13.60
C LYS A 60 4.23 4.50 -12.80
N THR A 61 4.45 4.29 -11.51
CA THR A 61 3.57 3.45 -10.69
C THR A 61 2.24 4.14 -10.49
N THR A 62 1.14 3.45 -10.77
CA THR A 62 -0.23 3.90 -10.55
C THR A 62 -0.91 3.16 -9.39
N TYR A 63 -0.51 1.90 -9.16
CA TYR A 63 -0.98 1.12 -8.02
C TYR A 63 0.13 0.31 -7.37
N ILE A 64 0.02 0.11 -6.06
CA ILE A 64 0.83 -0.85 -5.31
C ILE A 64 -0.08 -1.89 -4.68
N GLN A 65 0.19 -3.17 -4.91
CA GLN A 65 -0.47 -4.26 -4.20
C GLN A 65 0.43 -4.79 -3.09
N ARG A 66 -0.15 -4.95 -1.91
CA ARG A 66 0.47 -5.68 -0.81
C ARG A 66 0.06 -7.14 -0.87
N LEU A 67 1.03 -8.03 -0.78
CA LEU A 67 0.88 -9.48 -0.78
C LEU A 67 1.54 -10.07 0.47
N ASN A 68 1.17 -11.33 0.79
CA ASN A 68 1.80 -12.15 1.85
C ASN A 68 2.05 -11.40 3.17
N THR A 69 1.11 -10.53 3.53
CA THR A 69 1.32 -9.61 4.63
C THR A 69 1.28 -10.36 5.97
N CYS A 70 2.25 -10.11 6.84
CA CYS A 70 2.38 -10.70 8.17
C CYS A 70 2.57 -9.60 9.22
N GLY A 71 1.92 -9.73 10.38
CA GLY A 71 1.88 -8.67 11.40
C GLY A 71 0.89 -7.57 11.04
N GLY A 72 1.13 -6.35 11.50
CA GLY A 72 0.18 -5.24 11.34
C GLY A 72 -1.13 -5.47 12.10
N VAL A 73 -1.06 -6.28 13.15
CA VAL A 73 -2.18 -6.62 14.02
C VAL A 73 -2.71 -5.34 14.65
N MET A 74 -4.04 -5.22 14.73
CA MET A 74 -4.66 -4.13 15.46
C MET A 74 -4.10 -4.06 16.89
N PRO A 75 -3.67 -2.89 17.38
CA PRO A 75 -3.22 -2.77 18.75
C PRO A 75 -4.28 -3.29 19.72
N SER A 76 -3.86 -4.13 20.67
CA SER A 76 -4.76 -4.67 21.70
C SER A 76 -5.20 -3.61 22.71
N THR A 77 -4.45 -2.51 22.81
CA THR A 77 -4.73 -1.37 23.68
C THR A 77 -5.27 -0.20 22.86
N GLY A 78 -6.20 0.56 23.44
CA GLY A 78 -6.67 1.81 22.83
C GLY A 78 -7.79 1.67 21.80
N CYS A 79 -8.54 0.55 21.78
CA CYS A 79 -9.77 0.39 20.98
C CYS A 79 -11.02 0.03 21.81
N THR A 80 -10.93 0.07 23.14
CA THR A 80 -12.01 -0.38 24.05
C THR A 80 -13.01 0.71 24.46
N GLU A 81 -12.68 1.98 24.26
CA GLU A 81 -13.51 3.12 24.68
C GLU A 81 -14.12 3.84 23.47
N ALA A 82 -15.34 4.37 23.63
CA ALA A 82 -16.01 5.11 22.56
C ALA A 82 -15.22 6.34 22.07
N GLY A 83 -14.37 6.94 22.92
CA GLY A 83 -13.47 8.05 22.56
C GLY A 83 -12.25 7.64 21.72
N HIS A 84 -12.10 6.35 21.41
CA HIS A 84 -11.00 5.82 20.61
C HIS A 84 -11.35 5.63 19.13
N VAL A 85 -12.61 5.85 18.76
CA VAL A 85 -13.05 5.78 17.37
C VAL A 85 -12.25 6.76 16.51
N GLY A 86 -11.64 6.25 15.44
CA GLY A 86 -10.83 7.05 14.51
C GLY A 86 -9.36 7.23 14.90
N ARG A 87 -8.92 6.74 16.07
CA ARG A 87 -7.49 6.71 16.42
C ARG A 87 -6.73 5.76 15.50
N LYS A 88 -5.51 6.16 15.14
CA LYS A 88 -4.61 5.39 14.27
C LYS A 88 -3.32 5.11 15.02
N ALA A 89 -2.81 3.90 14.89
CA ALA A 89 -1.53 3.49 15.42
C ALA A 89 -0.67 2.89 14.30
N LEU A 90 0.63 3.16 14.34
CA LEU A 90 1.60 2.49 13.49
C LEU A 90 1.96 1.16 14.14
N VAL A 91 1.80 0.07 13.39
CA VAL A 91 2.06 -1.30 13.85
C VAL A 91 3.06 -1.96 12.91
N PRO A 92 4.12 -2.62 13.41
CA PRO A 92 5.09 -3.31 12.57
C PRO A 92 4.43 -4.42 11.75
N TYR A 93 4.84 -4.54 10.48
CA TYR A 93 4.41 -5.61 9.59
C TYR A 93 5.47 -5.88 8.51
N THR A 94 5.41 -7.05 7.92
CA THR A 94 6.13 -7.40 6.68
C THR A 94 5.12 -7.66 5.57
N ALA A 95 5.48 -7.35 4.33
CA ALA A 95 4.65 -7.61 3.16
C ALA A 95 5.53 -7.66 1.91
N ASP A 96 5.08 -8.42 0.92
CA ASP A 96 5.59 -8.33 -0.44
C ASP A 96 4.84 -7.23 -1.20
N TYR A 97 5.54 -6.53 -2.10
CA TYR A 97 4.99 -5.40 -2.84
C TYR A 97 5.11 -5.60 -4.34
N PHE A 98 3.99 -5.43 -5.04
CA PHE A 98 3.95 -5.35 -6.51
C PHE A 98 3.57 -3.94 -6.93
N PHE A 99 4.33 -3.38 -7.86
CA PHE A 99 4.18 -2.03 -8.38
C PHE A 99 3.64 -2.12 -9.81
N TYR A 100 2.44 -1.59 -10.04
CA TYR A 100 1.77 -1.60 -11.34
C TYR A 100 1.89 -0.24 -11.99
N LYS A 101 2.16 -0.24 -13.30
CA LYS A 101 2.04 0.93 -14.18
C LYS A 101 0.89 0.72 -15.16
N ALA A 102 0.41 1.79 -15.78
CA ALA A 102 -0.51 1.66 -16.90
C ALA A 102 0.14 0.84 -18.04
N ALA A 103 -0.68 0.06 -18.76
CA ALA A 103 -0.26 -0.50 -20.03
C ALA A 103 -0.08 0.66 -21.03
N GLU A 104 0.99 0.62 -21.80
CA GLU A 104 1.18 1.56 -22.92
C GLU A 104 0.19 1.10 -24.02
N SER A 105 -0.68 1.99 -24.54
CA SER A 105 -1.47 1.68 -25.72
C SER A 105 -0.56 1.78 -26.94
N ASN A 106 -0.41 0.69 -27.68
CA ASN A 106 0.26 0.71 -28.98
C ASN A 106 -0.78 1.14 -30.02
N ASP A 107 -1.08 2.43 -30.09
CA ASP A 107 -1.85 3.02 -31.18
C ASP A 107 -0.88 3.41 -32.32
N ASP A 108 -0.17 2.41 -32.85
CA ASP A 108 0.63 2.51 -34.08
C ASP A 108 -0.28 2.18 -35.27
N ASP A 109 -1.20 3.10 -35.58
CA ASP A 109 -1.96 3.09 -36.82
C ASP A 109 -1.01 3.51 -37.95
N GLY A 110 -0.26 2.54 -38.47
CA GLY A 110 0.48 2.70 -39.72
C GLY A 110 -0.47 2.76 -40.91
N ASP A 111 -0.55 3.93 -41.54
CA ASP A 111 -1.03 4.14 -42.92
C ASP A 111 0.14 4.58 -43.81
#